data_AF-A0A0P7ZU69-F1
#
_entry.id   AF-A0A0P7ZU69-F1
#
_cell.length_a   1.000
_cell.length_b   1.000
_cell.length_c   1.000
_cell.angle_alpha   90.00
_cell.angle_beta   90.00
_cell.angle_gamma   90.00
#
_symmetry.space_group_name_H-M   'P 1'
#
loop_
_entity.id
_entity.type
_entity.pdbx_description
1 polymer ?
#
loop_
_entity_poly.entity_id
_entity_poly.type
_entity_poly.pdbx_seq_one_letter_code
_entity_poly.pdbx_strand_id
1 'polypeptide(L)'
;MSRTQGICQKDTDKVLLVEGNNDCHVVMALCEACGVPETFGIYQCGSDVGVLKRLNALIIRPQPPNVIGVLLDVDNTPITHKWQSLQQKLQAYHYQFPPQPQPGGTILESSQEEPKLGVWLMPNNQDPGMLEDFCANLADPNALEFAKDCVERASEQHLTNFKPTHRSKAIIHTYLAWQDEPGYPLGQAITRQSLSANQELAVSFTQWLTRLFA
;
A
#
# COMPACT_ATOMS: atom_id res chain seq x y z
N MET A 1 29.63 0.51 -13.23
CA MET A 1 29.39 -0.36 -12.06
C MET A 1 27.89 -0.47 -11.86
N SER A 2 27.28 -1.55 -12.35
CA SER A 2 25.85 -1.80 -12.20
C SER A 2 25.57 -2.06 -10.72
N ARG A 3 24.96 -1.08 -10.03
CA ARG A 3 24.36 -1.35 -8.72
C ARG A 3 23.21 -2.31 -8.99
N THR A 4 23.29 -3.52 -8.47
CA THR A 4 22.17 -4.45 -8.42
C THR A 4 21.01 -3.70 -7.77
N GLN A 5 20.06 -3.21 -8.58
CA GLN A 5 18.86 -2.57 -8.04
C GLN A 5 18.15 -3.66 -7.22
N GLY A 6 17.94 -3.38 -5.94
CA GLY A 6 17.17 -4.28 -5.08
C GLY A 6 15.77 -4.47 -5.66
N ILE A 7 15.12 -5.59 -5.32
CA ILE A 7 13.81 -5.95 -5.88
C ILE A 7 12.73 -4.87 -5.67
N CYS A 8 12.88 -4.07 -4.60
CA CYS A 8 12.04 -2.92 -4.23
C CYS A 8 12.64 -1.55 -4.63
N GLN A 9 13.61 -1.49 -5.54
CA GLN A 9 14.23 -0.25 -6.02
C GLN A 9 14.34 -0.26 -7.56
N LYS A 10 13.30 -0.74 -8.24
CA LYS A 10 13.22 -0.79 -9.70
C LYS A 10 12.65 0.53 -10.23
N ASP A 11 13.46 1.29 -10.95
CA ASP A 11 13.04 2.53 -11.64
C ASP A 11 12.81 2.20 -13.12
N THR A 12 11.57 1.90 -13.46
CA THR A 12 11.12 1.49 -14.80
C THR A 12 10.20 2.54 -15.40
N ASP A 13 9.84 2.37 -16.67
CA ASP A 13 8.92 3.27 -17.38
C ASP A 13 7.46 3.19 -16.83
N LYS A 14 7.13 2.10 -16.17
CA LYS A 14 5.91 1.94 -15.35
C LYS A 14 6.36 1.63 -13.93
N VAL A 15 6.05 2.47 -12.94
CA VAL A 15 6.60 2.31 -11.58
C VAL A 15 5.54 2.53 -10.50
N LEU A 16 5.50 1.67 -9.49
CA LEU A 16 4.72 1.82 -8.26
C LEU A 16 5.62 2.32 -7.13
N LEU A 17 5.31 3.49 -6.59
CA LEU A 17 5.96 4.06 -5.41
C LEU A 17 5.25 3.57 -4.15
N VAL A 18 6.00 3.03 -3.20
CA VAL A 18 5.48 2.52 -1.92
C VAL A 18 6.26 3.11 -0.75
N GLU A 19 5.66 3.15 0.44
CA GLU A 19 6.30 3.76 1.61
C GLU A 19 7.50 2.94 2.10
N GLY A 20 7.34 1.64 2.32
CA GLY A 20 8.38 0.81 2.92
C GLY A 20 8.66 -0.50 2.21
N ASN A 21 9.62 -1.24 2.77
CA ASN A 21 9.94 -2.59 2.31
C ASN A 21 8.77 -3.56 2.54
N ASN A 22 8.00 -3.41 3.63
CA ASN A 22 6.88 -4.31 3.90
C ASN A 22 5.81 -4.19 2.81
N ASP A 23 5.48 -2.96 2.41
CA ASP A 23 4.54 -2.65 1.32
C ASP A 23 4.96 -3.33 0.02
N CYS A 24 6.24 -3.17 -0.35
CA CYS A 24 6.79 -3.79 -1.53
C CYS A 24 6.57 -5.32 -1.54
N HIS A 25 6.91 -6.01 -0.45
CA HIS A 25 6.76 -7.47 -0.39
C HIS A 25 5.29 -7.92 -0.36
N VAL A 26 4.40 -7.14 0.28
CA VAL A 26 2.95 -7.41 0.25
C VAL A 26 2.39 -7.26 -1.17
N VAL A 27 2.73 -6.17 -1.86
CA VAL A 27 2.31 -5.96 -3.25
C VAL A 27 2.81 -7.08 -4.14
N MET A 28 4.09 -7.46 -4.02
CA MET A 28 4.67 -8.57 -4.78
C MET A 28 3.92 -9.89 -4.55
N ALA A 29 3.64 -10.23 -3.29
CA ALA A 29 2.92 -11.46 -2.95
C ALA A 29 1.48 -11.46 -3.49
N LEU A 30 0.80 -10.32 -3.47
CA LEU A 30 -0.54 -10.18 -4.08
C LEU A 30 -0.49 -10.29 -5.60
N CYS A 31 0.50 -9.69 -6.24
CA CYS A 31 0.68 -9.82 -7.69
C CYS A 31 0.87 -11.28 -8.09
N GLU A 32 1.72 -12.01 -7.36
CA GLU A 32 1.95 -13.44 -7.58
C GLU A 32 0.68 -14.27 -7.35
N ALA A 33 0.01 -14.07 -6.20
CA ALA A 33 -1.18 -14.83 -5.83
C ALA A 33 -2.38 -14.58 -6.77
N CYS A 34 -2.53 -13.36 -7.28
CA CYS A 34 -3.65 -12.97 -8.15
C CYS A 34 -3.31 -12.97 -9.65
N GLY A 35 -2.08 -13.37 -10.04
CA GLY A 35 -1.65 -13.43 -11.44
C GLY A 35 -1.56 -12.07 -12.13
N VAL A 36 -1.20 -11.01 -11.40
CA VAL A 36 -0.96 -9.67 -11.98
C VAL A 36 0.33 -9.72 -12.82
N PRO A 37 0.31 -9.31 -14.10
CA PRO A 37 1.50 -9.31 -14.94
C PRO A 37 2.63 -8.44 -14.38
N GLU A 38 3.87 -8.91 -14.45
CA GLU A 38 5.08 -8.16 -14.06
C GLU A 38 5.46 -7.07 -15.11
N THR A 39 4.59 -6.08 -15.31
CA THR A 39 4.78 -5.00 -16.30
C THR A 39 5.32 -3.70 -15.71
N PHE A 40 5.53 -3.66 -14.40
CA PHE A 40 5.97 -2.47 -13.66
C PHE A 40 7.01 -2.80 -12.59
N GLY A 41 7.83 -1.82 -12.23
CA GLY A 41 8.76 -1.88 -11.12
C GLY A 41 8.15 -1.35 -9.83
N ILE A 42 8.65 -1.80 -8.68
CA ILE A 42 8.26 -1.25 -7.37
C ILE A 42 9.47 -0.49 -6.80
N TYR A 43 9.22 0.70 -6.27
CA TYR A 43 10.23 1.55 -5.65
C TYR A 43 9.78 1.97 -4.25
N GLN A 44 10.43 1.45 -3.21
CA GLN A 44 10.23 1.86 -1.83
C GLN A 44 10.92 3.21 -1.56
N CYS A 45 10.22 4.11 -0.88
CA CYS A 45 10.69 5.49 -0.66
C CYS A 45 11.10 5.78 0.79
N GLY A 46 10.88 4.85 1.71
CA GLY A 46 11.18 4.94 3.14
C GLY A 46 10.13 5.65 4.00
N SER A 47 9.22 6.42 3.39
CA SER A 47 8.11 7.13 4.05
C SER A 47 7.14 7.74 3.04
N ASP A 48 5.95 8.14 3.48
CA ASP A 48 5.00 8.98 2.73
C ASP A 48 5.64 10.26 2.15
N VAL A 49 6.46 10.97 2.92
CA VAL A 49 7.21 12.15 2.46
C VAL A 49 8.19 11.75 1.37
N GLY A 50 8.85 10.59 1.50
CA GLY A 50 9.72 10.03 0.48
C GLY A 50 8.98 9.76 -0.83
N VAL A 51 7.80 9.13 -0.74
CA VAL A 51 6.93 8.83 -1.90
C VAL A 51 6.57 10.12 -2.63
N LEU A 52 6.11 11.13 -1.91
CA LEU A 52 5.69 12.41 -2.50
C LEU A 52 6.85 13.18 -3.13
N LYS A 53 8.03 13.15 -2.50
CA LYS A 53 9.26 13.74 -3.09
C LYS A 53 9.64 13.02 -4.38
N ARG A 54 9.60 11.69 -4.37
CA ARG A 54 9.94 10.87 -5.53
C ARG A 54 8.95 11.06 -6.67
N LEU A 55 7.65 11.09 -6.36
CA LEU A 55 6.57 11.39 -7.31
C LEU A 55 6.83 12.70 -8.04
N ASN A 56 7.05 13.79 -7.31
CA ASN A 56 7.38 15.09 -7.92
C ASN A 56 8.64 15.01 -8.78
N ALA A 57 9.70 14.37 -8.30
CA ALA A 57 10.94 14.21 -9.07
C ALA A 57 10.75 13.39 -10.36
N LEU A 58 9.85 12.41 -10.37
CA LEU A 58 9.55 11.61 -11.56
C LEU A 58 8.68 12.35 -12.57
N ILE A 59 7.75 13.20 -12.13
CA ILE A 59 6.91 13.99 -13.03
C ILE A 59 7.75 15.03 -13.78
N ILE A 60 8.67 15.72 -13.11
CA ILE A 60 9.44 16.82 -13.71
C ILE A 60 10.68 16.40 -14.50
N ARG A 61 11.10 15.14 -14.41
CA ARG A 61 12.37 14.71 -15.02
C ARG A 61 12.28 14.74 -16.55
N PRO A 62 13.39 14.99 -17.25
CA PRO A 62 13.45 14.74 -18.69
C PRO A 62 13.11 13.27 -18.96
N GLN A 63 12.12 13.01 -19.81
CA GLN A 63 11.57 11.66 -20.05
C GLN A 63 10.96 11.06 -18.77
N PRO A 64 9.81 11.59 -18.31
CA PRO A 64 9.08 10.99 -17.21
C PRO A 64 8.67 9.54 -17.56
N PRO A 65 8.51 8.66 -16.55
CA PRO A 65 7.96 7.32 -16.79
C PRO A 65 6.54 7.45 -17.34
N ASN A 66 6.12 6.59 -18.26
CA ASN A 66 4.75 6.62 -18.80
C ASN A 66 3.65 6.47 -17.73
N VAL A 67 3.89 5.67 -16.69
CA VAL A 67 2.91 5.42 -15.61
C VAL A 67 3.58 5.47 -14.23
N ILE A 68 2.98 6.23 -13.32
CA ILE A 68 3.36 6.26 -11.91
C ILE A 68 2.16 5.79 -11.08
N GLY A 69 2.33 4.74 -10.30
CA GLY A 69 1.43 4.38 -9.21
C GLY A 69 1.97 4.88 -7.88
N VAL A 70 1.07 5.22 -6.97
CA VAL A 70 1.40 5.67 -5.62
C VAL A 70 0.54 4.91 -4.62
N LEU A 71 1.19 4.28 -3.65
CA LEU A 71 0.57 3.61 -2.51
C LEU A 71 0.95 4.37 -1.24
N LEU A 72 -0.05 4.85 -0.50
CA LEU A 72 0.15 5.68 0.69
C LEU A 72 -0.73 5.24 1.85
N ASP A 73 -0.16 5.22 3.05
CA ASP A 73 -0.91 5.09 4.29
C ASP A 73 -1.65 6.40 4.62
N VAL A 74 -2.89 6.26 5.07
CA VAL A 74 -3.72 7.38 5.54
C VAL A 74 -3.47 7.65 7.03
N ASP A 75 -2.93 6.66 7.74
CA ASP A 75 -2.74 6.64 9.18
C ASP A 75 -4.07 6.91 9.92
N ASN A 76 -3.99 7.51 11.11
CA ASN A 76 -5.15 7.83 11.95
C ASN A 76 -5.81 9.17 11.59
N THR A 77 -5.60 9.69 10.38
CA THR A 77 -6.18 10.97 9.93
C THR A 77 -7.33 10.73 8.97
N PRO A 78 -8.36 11.61 8.89
CA PRO A 78 -9.42 11.41 7.93
C PRO A 78 -8.85 11.40 6.51
N ILE A 79 -9.29 10.44 5.68
CA ILE A 79 -8.78 10.24 4.32
C ILE A 79 -8.85 11.51 3.45
N THR A 80 -9.84 12.37 3.71
CA THR A 80 -10.01 13.66 3.04
C THR A 80 -8.79 14.57 3.20
N HIS A 81 -8.11 14.53 4.35
CA HIS A 81 -6.90 15.31 4.59
C HIS A 81 -5.73 14.80 3.75
N LYS A 82 -5.54 13.47 3.68
CA LYS A 82 -4.48 12.87 2.84
C LYS A 82 -4.75 13.16 1.36
N TRP A 83 -6.00 13.04 0.93
CA TRP A 83 -6.43 13.36 -0.44
C TRP A 83 -6.19 14.83 -0.80
N GLN A 84 -6.62 15.76 0.06
CA GLN A 84 -6.39 17.20 -0.14
C GLN A 84 -4.91 17.55 -0.15
N SER A 85 -4.09 16.92 0.70
CA SER A 85 -2.64 17.14 0.70
C SER A 85 -2.00 16.72 -0.62
N LEU A 86 -2.45 15.60 -1.19
CA LEU A 86 -1.99 15.13 -2.50
C LEU A 86 -2.41 16.11 -3.61
N GLN A 87 -3.67 16.54 -3.62
CA GLN A 87 -4.17 17.55 -4.56
C GLN A 87 -3.34 18.83 -4.51
N GLN A 88 -3.08 19.36 -3.31
CA GLN A 88 -2.28 20.57 -3.12
C GLN A 88 -0.83 20.41 -3.57
N LYS A 89 -0.22 19.25 -3.35
CA LYS A 89 1.17 18.98 -3.79
C LYS A 89 1.29 18.88 -5.30
N LEU A 90 0.23 18.45 -5.97
CA LEU A 90 0.18 18.25 -7.41
C LEU A 90 -0.55 19.37 -8.17
N GLN A 91 -0.95 20.45 -7.48
CA GLN A 91 -1.69 21.57 -8.06
C GLN A 91 -0.96 22.31 -9.18
N ALA A 92 0.37 22.16 -9.27
CA ALA A 92 1.19 22.74 -10.32
C ALA A 92 1.13 21.97 -11.65
N TYR A 93 0.50 20.79 -11.65
CA TYR A 93 0.33 19.92 -12.82
C TYR A 93 -1.14 19.89 -13.24
N HIS A 94 -1.41 19.50 -14.47
CA HIS A 94 -2.74 19.58 -15.08
C HIS A 94 -3.62 18.35 -14.80
N TYR A 95 -3.44 17.68 -13.66
CA TYR A 95 -4.27 16.55 -13.27
C TYR A 95 -5.68 16.97 -12.85
N GLN A 96 -6.68 16.28 -13.38
CA GLN A 96 -8.08 16.46 -12.97
C GLN A 96 -8.43 15.51 -11.83
N PHE A 97 -8.32 15.97 -10.59
CA PHE A 97 -8.66 15.17 -9.43
C PHE A 97 -10.19 15.07 -9.23
N PRO A 98 -10.73 13.87 -8.93
CA PRO A 98 -12.08 13.76 -8.40
C PRO A 98 -12.17 14.41 -7.00
N PRO A 99 -13.38 14.80 -6.56
CA PRO A 99 -13.58 15.44 -5.25
C PRO A 99 -13.19 14.52 -4.08
N GLN A 100 -13.24 13.20 -4.28
CA GLN A 100 -12.88 12.17 -3.32
C GLN A 100 -12.13 11.04 -4.03
N PRO A 101 -11.27 10.28 -3.31
CA PRO A 101 -10.65 9.09 -3.88
C PRO A 101 -11.72 8.08 -4.32
N GLN A 102 -11.47 7.42 -5.45
CA GLN A 102 -12.35 6.37 -5.95
C GLN A 102 -12.15 5.07 -5.14
N PRO A 103 -13.23 4.39 -4.70
CA PRO A 103 -13.13 3.15 -3.91
C PRO A 103 -12.27 2.05 -4.56
N GLY A 104 -12.33 1.92 -5.89
CA GLY A 104 -11.54 0.97 -6.67
C GLY A 104 -10.12 1.46 -7.03
N GLY A 105 -9.60 2.45 -6.29
CA GLY A 105 -8.36 3.15 -6.59
C GLY A 105 -8.53 4.21 -7.67
N THR A 106 -7.89 5.37 -7.47
CA THR A 106 -8.05 6.51 -8.39
C THR A 106 -7.01 6.42 -9.50
N ILE A 107 -7.42 6.71 -10.74
CA ILE A 107 -6.52 6.83 -11.89
C ILE A 107 -6.79 8.20 -12.54
N LEU A 108 -5.73 8.99 -12.66
CA LEU A 108 -5.71 10.26 -13.37
C LEU A 108 -5.01 10.01 -14.70
N GLU A 109 -5.74 10.26 -15.79
CA GLU A 109 -5.24 10.01 -17.14
C GLU A 109 -4.08 10.94 -17.51
N SER A 110 -3.19 10.44 -18.35
CA SER A 110 -2.02 11.17 -18.85
C SER A 110 -2.46 12.35 -19.73
N SER A 111 -1.71 13.45 -19.65
CA SER A 111 -1.74 14.55 -20.62
C SER A 111 -0.46 14.50 -21.48
N GLN A 112 -0.32 15.39 -22.46
CA GLN A 112 0.93 15.49 -23.24
C GLN A 112 2.17 15.84 -22.40
N GLU A 113 1.99 16.39 -21.20
CA GLU A 113 3.06 16.87 -20.33
C GLU A 113 3.25 16.02 -19.08
N GLU A 114 2.25 15.21 -18.70
CA GLU A 114 2.26 14.46 -17.45
C GLU A 114 1.99 12.95 -17.62
N PRO A 115 2.67 12.11 -16.82
CA PRO A 115 2.48 10.67 -16.87
C PRO A 115 1.10 10.25 -16.34
N LYS A 116 0.66 9.05 -16.68
CA LYS A 116 -0.56 8.48 -16.07
C LYS A 116 -0.31 8.26 -14.58
N LEU A 117 -1.19 8.75 -13.72
CA LEU A 117 -1.02 8.68 -12.26
C LEU A 117 -2.12 7.83 -11.61
N GLY A 118 -1.72 6.74 -10.95
CA GLY A 118 -2.60 5.96 -10.10
C GLY A 118 -2.35 6.26 -8.63
N VAL A 119 -3.41 6.35 -7.83
CA VAL A 119 -3.34 6.55 -6.38
C VAL A 119 -4.18 5.49 -5.69
N TRP A 120 -3.55 4.76 -4.76
CA TRP A 120 -4.20 3.94 -3.77
C TRP A 120 -3.88 4.44 -2.37
N LEU A 121 -4.92 4.68 -1.58
CA LEU A 121 -4.83 5.07 -0.18
C LEU A 121 -5.20 3.87 0.69
N MET A 122 -4.31 3.47 1.59
CA MET A 122 -4.57 2.36 2.49
C MET A 122 -5.66 2.70 3.51
N PRO A 123 -6.41 1.68 3.95
CA PRO A 123 -6.36 0.31 3.47
C PRO A 123 -7.16 0.12 2.17
N ASN A 124 -8.19 0.92 1.90
CA ASN A 124 -9.23 0.58 0.92
C ASN A 124 -9.78 1.79 0.12
N ASN A 125 -9.03 2.90 0.07
CA ASN A 125 -9.42 4.19 -0.52
C ASN A 125 -10.61 4.89 0.13
N GLN A 126 -11.09 4.43 1.29
CA GLN A 126 -12.29 4.97 1.94
C GLN A 126 -12.05 5.30 3.41
N ASP A 127 -11.34 4.42 4.11
CA ASP A 127 -11.13 4.51 5.55
C ASP A 127 -9.71 5.00 5.89
N PRO A 128 -9.52 5.59 7.08
CA PRO A 128 -8.19 5.76 7.64
C PRO A 128 -7.53 4.42 7.93
N GLY A 129 -6.22 4.33 7.75
CA GLY A 129 -5.43 3.17 8.14
C GLY A 129 -4.13 3.04 7.36
N MET A 130 -3.49 1.90 7.56
CA MET A 130 -2.18 1.54 7.02
C MET A 130 -2.18 0.16 6.38
N LEU A 131 -1.03 -0.25 5.83
CA LEU A 131 -0.80 -1.59 5.30
C LEU A 131 -1.26 -2.71 6.25
N GLU A 132 -1.00 -2.57 7.55
CA GLU A 132 -1.42 -3.57 8.54
C GLU A 132 -2.95 -3.71 8.63
N ASP A 133 -3.72 -2.63 8.46
CA ASP A 133 -5.19 -2.69 8.41
C ASP A 133 -5.66 -3.36 7.11
N PHE A 134 -4.99 -3.10 5.99
CA PHE A 134 -5.25 -3.81 4.73
C PHE A 134 -5.04 -5.32 4.90
N CYS A 135 -3.92 -5.72 5.51
CA CYS A 135 -3.61 -7.13 5.76
C CYS A 135 -4.60 -7.77 6.74
N ALA A 136 -5.04 -7.03 7.77
CA ALA A 136 -6.06 -7.50 8.71
C ALA A 136 -7.38 -7.86 7.99
N ASN A 137 -7.78 -7.10 6.98
CA ASN A 137 -8.96 -7.42 6.15
C ASN A 137 -8.80 -8.69 5.30
N LEU A 138 -7.59 -9.24 5.18
CA LEU A 138 -7.33 -10.49 4.47
C LEU A 138 -7.30 -11.72 5.40
N ALA A 139 -7.25 -11.51 6.72
CA ALA A 139 -7.17 -12.57 7.72
C ALA A 139 -8.52 -13.27 7.93
N ASP A 140 -8.50 -14.45 8.57
CA ASP A 140 -9.74 -15.06 9.08
C ASP A 140 -10.38 -14.14 10.14
N PRO A 141 -11.66 -13.76 9.98
CA PRO A 141 -12.28 -12.74 10.84
C PRO A 141 -12.42 -13.19 12.29
N ASN A 142 -12.64 -14.48 12.55
CA ASN A 142 -12.83 -14.98 13.91
C ASN A 142 -11.49 -15.00 14.67
N ALA A 143 -10.45 -15.53 14.02
CA ALA A 143 -9.11 -15.56 14.59
C ALA A 143 -8.52 -14.16 14.75
N LEU A 144 -8.79 -13.24 13.81
CA LEU A 144 -8.36 -11.85 13.92
C LEU A 144 -9.06 -11.12 15.08
N GLU A 145 -10.37 -11.29 15.25
CA GLU A 145 -11.09 -10.67 16.37
C GLU A 145 -10.56 -11.21 17.71
N PHE A 146 -10.25 -12.50 17.79
CA PHE A 146 -9.61 -13.07 18.98
C PHE A 146 -8.21 -12.49 19.22
N ALA A 147 -7.40 -12.27 18.17
CA ALA A 147 -6.10 -11.60 18.29
C ALA A 147 -6.23 -10.17 18.81
N LYS A 148 -7.23 -9.44 18.31
CA LYS A 148 -7.56 -8.10 18.77
C LYS A 148 -7.95 -8.09 20.25
N ASP A 149 -8.84 -8.98 20.68
CA ASP A 149 -9.22 -9.11 22.10
C ASP A 149 -8.00 -9.43 23.00
N CYS A 150 -7.11 -10.30 22.54
CA CYS A 150 -5.86 -10.59 23.25
C CYS A 150 -4.98 -9.36 23.42
N VAL A 151 -4.78 -8.59 22.34
CA VAL A 151 -3.98 -7.35 22.37
C VAL A 151 -4.62 -6.30 23.28
N GLU A 152 -5.95 -6.12 23.22
CA GLU A 152 -6.65 -5.16 24.07
C GLU A 152 -6.53 -5.52 25.54
N ARG A 153 -6.80 -6.78 25.91
CA ARG A 153 -6.67 -7.25 27.28
C ARG A 153 -5.25 -7.10 27.81
N ALA A 154 -4.25 -7.37 26.99
CA ALA A 154 -2.84 -7.18 27.36
C ALA A 154 -2.51 -5.70 27.57
N SER A 155 -3.03 -4.82 26.71
CA SER A 155 -2.87 -3.36 26.81
C SER A 155 -3.53 -2.80 28.08
N GLU A 156 -4.78 -3.20 28.37
CA GLU A 156 -5.52 -2.80 29.58
C GLU A 156 -4.81 -3.25 30.86
N GLN A 157 -4.20 -4.44 30.83
CA GLN A 157 -3.39 -4.95 31.95
C GLN A 157 -1.98 -4.37 32.00
N HIS A 158 -1.65 -3.39 31.14
CA HIS A 158 -0.33 -2.75 31.08
C HIS A 158 0.82 -3.75 30.83
N LEU A 159 0.53 -4.83 30.09
CA LEU A 159 1.51 -5.88 29.72
C LEU A 159 2.23 -5.59 28.40
N THR A 160 1.86 -4.51 27.71
CA THR A 160 2.36 -4.15 26.39
C THR A 160 3.22 -2.90 26.42
N ASN A 161 4.18 -2.79 25.50
CA ASN A 161 5.06 -1.62 25.36
C ASN A 161 4.94 -0.93 23.98
N PHE A 162 4.00 -1.35 23.13
CA PHE A 162 3.80 -0.73 21.82
C PHE A 162 3.13 0.64 21.97
N LYS A 163 3.42 1.54 21.03
CA LYS A 163 2.77 2.87 20.96
C LYS A 163 1.34 2.71 20.46
N PRO A 164 0.36 3.54 20.88
CA PRO A 164 -1.01 3.46 20.37
C PRO A 164 -1.13 3.45 18.84
N THR A 165 -0.23 4.16 18.13
CA THR A 165 -0.16 4.19 16.67
C THR A 165 0.28 2.87 16.03
N HIS A 166 0.85 1.95 16.80
CA HIS A 166 1.26 0.62 16.34
C HIS A 166 0.23 -0.47 16.71
N ARG A 167 -0.98 -0.10 17.12
CA ARG A 167 -2.02 -1.05 17.54
C ARG A 167 -2.38 -2.05 16.42
N SER A 168 -2.67 -1.58 15.21
CA SER A 168 -2.98 -2.46 14.06
C SER A 168 -1.83 -3.42 13.77
N LYS A 169 -0.60 -2.95 13.92
CA LYS A 169 0.60 -3.78 13.84
C LYS A 169 0.67 -4.86 14.91
N ALA A 170 0.38 -4.52 16.17
CA ALA A 170 0.34 -5.50 17.25
C ALA A 170 -0.73 -6.59 17.00
N ILE A 171 -1.90 -6.19 16.53
CA ILE A 171 -3.02 -7.10 16.22
C ILE A 171 -2.63 -8.08 15.12
N ILE A 172 -2.20 -7.59 13.95
CA ILE A 172 -1.90 -8.48 12.82
C ILE A 172 -0.72 -9.41 13.14
N HIS A 173 0.32 -8.94 13.82
CA HIS A 173 1.43 -9.80 14.21
C HIS A 173 1.05 -10.83 15.29
N THR A 174 0.09 -10.51 16.17
CA THR A 174 -0.45 -11.49 17.13
C THR A 174 -1.22 -12.60 16.41
N TYR A 175 -2.06 -12.23 15.43
CA TYR A 175 -2.74 -13.20 14.56
C TYR A 175 -1.75 -14.10 13.80
N LEU A 176 -0.70 -13.52 13.23
CA LEU A 176 0.32 -14.26 12.48
C LEU A 176 1.18 -15.18 13.35
N ALA A 177 1.26 -14.92 14.66
CA ALA A 177 1.97 -15.79 15.60
C ALA A 177 1.26 -17.13 15.84
N TRP A 178 0.01 -17.28 15.41
CA TRP A 178 -0.78 -18.51 15.56
C TRP A 178 -0.89 -19.34 14.29
N GLN A 179 -0.40 -18.81 13.17
CA GLN A 179 -0.48 -19.49 11.87
C GLN A 179 0.59 -20.58 11.76
N ASP A 180 0.34 -21.55 10.86
CA ASP A 180 1.32 -22.59 10.57
C ASP A 180 2.63 -21.95 10.11
N GLU A 181 3.71 -22.34 10.77
CA GLU A 181 4.97 -21.61 10.75
C GLU A 181 4.76 -20.17 11.34
N PRO A 182 4.99 -19.95 12.65
CA PRO A 182 4.66 -18.68 13.31
C PRO A 182 5.53 -17.48 12.92
N GLY A 183 4.91 -16.31 12.81
CA GLY A 183 5.61 -15.02 12.87
C GLY A 183 6.30 -14.56 11.57
N TYR A 184 5.92 -15.10 10.42
CA TYR A 184 6.48 -14.68 9.13
C TYR A 184 6.15 -13.21 8.79
N PRO A 185 6.97 -12.56 7.95
CA PRO A 185 6.65 -11.24 7.40
C PRO A 185 5.32 -11.24 6.62
N LEU A 186 4.62 -10.11 6.61
CA LEU A 186 3.29 -9.95 5.99
C LEU A 186 3.21 -10.46 4.54
N GLY A 187 4.21 -10.15 3.71
CA GLY A 187 4.26 -10.63 2.32
C GLY A 187 4.27 -12.16 2.23
N GLN A 188 4.99 -12.85 3.13
CA GLN A 188 5.01 -14.31 3.14
C GLN A 188 3.70 -14.93 3.64
N ALA A 189 2.98 -14.23 4.52
CA ALA A 189 1.68 -14.68 5.01
C ALA A 189 0.60 -14.72 3.90
N ILE A 190 0.72 -13.86 2.88
CA ILE A 190 -0.12 -13.89 1.67
C ILE A 190 0.21 -15.12 0.81
N THR A 191 1.49 -15.35 0.53
CA THR A 191 1.94 -16.52 -0.25
C THR A 191 1.52 -17.84 0.41
N ARG A 192 1.46 -17.89 1.74
CA ARG A 192 1.05 -19.07 2.52
C ARG A 192 -0.46 -19.17 2.78
N GLN A 193 -1.27 -18.30 2.17
CA GLN A 193 -2.74 -18.29 2.29
C GLN A 193 -3.28 -18.04 3.71
N SER A 194 -2.44 -17.66 4.68
CA SER A 194 -2.88 -17.19 6.00
C SER A 194 -3.54 -15.80 5.91
N LEU A 195 -3.24 -15.06 4.85
CA LEU A 195 -3.96 -13.88 4.39
C LEU A 195 -4.55 -14.20 3.01
N SER A 196 -5.88 -14.24 2.92
CA SER A 196 -6.59 -14.67 1.72
C SER A 196 -6.58 -13.60 0.64
N ALA A 197 -5.85 -13.85 -0.45
CA ALA A 197 -5.85 -12.99 -1.63
C ALA A 197 -7.19 -13.01 -2.41
N ASN A 198 -8.13 -13.90 -2.03
CA ASN A 198 -9.45 -14.02 -2.65
C ASN A 198 -10.49 -13.06 -2.04
N GLN A 199 -10.13 -12.30 -1.01
CA GLN A 199 -11.03 -11.29 -0.45
C GLN A 199 -11.30 -10.17 -1.46
N GLU A 200 -12.50 -9.59 -1.41
CA GLU A 200 -12.92 -8.52 -2.32
C GLU A 200 -11.92 -7.34 -2.35
N LEU A 201 -11.31 -7.02 -1.20
CA LEU A 201 -10.31 -5.97 -1.09
C LEU A 201 -9.02 -6.28 -1.86
N ALA A 202 -8.49 -7.51 -1.76
CA ALA A 202 -7.31 -7.94 -2.50
C ALA A 202 -7.57 -8.00 -4.01
N VAL A 203 -8.77 -8.46 -4.39
CA VAL A 203 -9.21 -8.47 -5.80
C VAL A 203 -9.34 -7.04 -6.33
N SER A 204 -9.97 -6.13 -5.58
CA SER A 204 -10.10 -4.72 -5.96
C SER A 204 -8.75 -4.05 -6.15
N PHE A 205 -7.80 -4.29 -5.23
CA PHE A 205 -6.44 -3.77 -5.29
C PHE A 205 -5.67 -4.27 -6.52
N THR A 206 -5.70 -5.57 -6.78
CA THR A 206 -4.97 -6.18 -7.91
C THR A 206 -5.60 -5.83 -9.27
N GLN A 207 -6.93 -5.65 -9.32
CA GLN A 207 -7.60 -5.09 -10.49
C GLN A 207 -7.20 -3.64 -10.74
N TRP A 208 -7.05 -2.83 -9.69
CA TRP A 208 -6.54 -1.46 -9.82
C TRP A 208 -5.11 -1.44 -10.40
N LEU A 209 -4.20 -2.27 -9.87
CA LEU A 209 -2.84 -2.43 -10.42
C LEU A 209 -2.88 -2.80 -11.90
N THR A 210 -3.71 -3.78 -12.26
CA THR A 210 -3.87 -4.24 -13.65
C THR A 210 -4.39 -3.13 -14.56
N ARG A 211 -5.40 -2.36 -14.14
CA ARG A 211 -5.94 -1.23 -14.92
C ARG A 211 -4.93 -0.10 -15.08
N LEU A 212 -4.15 0.17 -14.03
CA LEU A 212 -3.16 1.25 -14.02
C LEU A 212 -1.98 0.94 -14.95
N PHE A 213 -1.44 -0.28 -14.87
CA PHE A 213 -0.21 -0.68 -15.55
C PHE A 213 -0.43 -1.51 -16.83
N ALA A 214 -1.68 -1.60 -17.30
CA ALA A 214 -2.01 -2.15 -18.63
C ALA A 214 -1.18 -1.50 -19.74
#